data_AF-A0A377K7Z2-F1
#
_entry.id   AF-A0A377K7Z2-F1
#
_cell.length_a   1.000
_cell.length_b   1.000
_cell.length_c   1.000
_cell.angle_alpha   90.00
_cell.angle_beta   90.00
_cell.angle_gamma   90.00
#
_symmetry.space_group_name_H-M   'P 1'
#
loop_
_entity.id
_entity.type
_entity.pdbx_description
1 polymer ?
#
loop_
_entity_poly.entity_id
_entity_poly.type
_entity_poly.pdbx_seq_one_letter_code
_entity_poly.pdbx_strand_id
1 'polypeptide(L)' 'MRDSYQLHAAVVEVIIHKNAEVKYSTVQNWFPGDNNTGGILNFVTKRALCEGENSKMSWTQSETGSAIYVEISQLHFARR' A
#
# COMPACT_ATOMS: atom_id res chain seq x y z
N MET A 1 0.16 -6.05 27.27
CA MET A 1 -0.15 -5.23 26.08
C MET A 1 1.15 -4.52 25.71
N ARG A 2 1.53 -4.40 24.42
CA ARG A 2 2.85 -3.85 24.07
C ARG A 2 2.79 -2.32 24.14
N ASP A 3 3.55 -1.73 25.06
CA ASP A 3 3.55 -0.28 25.33
C ASP A 3 4.34 0.53 24.28
N SER A 4 5.05 -0.13 23.35
CA SER A 4 5.86 0.51 22.30
C SER A 4 5.16 0.52 20.94
N TYR A 5 5.35 1.60 20.17
CA TYR A 5 4.98 1.66 18.76
C TYR A 5 5.64 0.53 17.97
N GLN A 6 4.92 -0.04 17.01
CA GLN A 6 5.43 -1.09 16.13
C GLN A 6 5.42 -0.61 14.68
N LEU A 7 6.54 -0.80 13.99
CA LEU A 7 6.71 -0.41 12.60
C LEU A 7 6.22 -1.50 11.66
N HIS A 8 5.29 -1.16 10.77
CA HIS A 8 4.99 -1.92 9.56
C HIS A 8 5.53 -1.14 8.37
N ALA A 9 6.54 -1.68 7.69
CA ALA A 9 7.10 -1.10 6.48
C ALA A 9 7.04 -2.11 5.34
N ALA A 10 6.44 -1.73 4.21
CA ALA A 10 6.30 -2.60 3.06
C ALA A 10 6.55 -1.86 1.74
N VAL A 11 7.05 -2.61 0.76
CA VAL A 11 7.23 -2.13 -0.62
C VAL A 11 6.51 -3.11 -1.56
N VAL A 12 5.68 -2.57 -2.45
CA VAL A 12 4.97 -3.33 -3.48
C VAL A 12 5.36 -2.77 -4.84
N GLU A 13 5.82 -3.65 -5.74
CA GLU A 13 6.05 -3.32 -7.15
C GLU A 13 5.23 -4.23 -8.04
N VAL A 14 4.45 -3.65 -8.94
CA VAL A 14 3.59 -4.37 -9.90
C VAL A 14 4.01 -4.00 -11.32
N ILE A 15 4.45 -4.96 -12.11
CA ILE A 15 4.83 -4.74 -13.53
C ILE A 15 3.77 -5.41 -14.40
N ILE A 16 3.20 -4.66 -15.34
CA ILE A 16 2.02 -5.06 -16.11
C ILE A 16 2.38 -5.04 -17.59
N HIS A 17 2.45 -6.23 -18.17
CA HIS A 17 2.82 -6.43 -19.57
C HIS A 17 1.64 -6.25 -20.54
N LYS A 18 1.90 -6.46 -21.83
CA LYS A 18 0.96 -6.15 -22.93
C LYS A 18 -0.39 -6.85 -22.73
N ASN A 19 -1.47 -6.08 -22.85
CA ASN A 19 -2.87 -6.50 -22.70
C ASN A 19 -3.21 -7.13 -21.33
N ALA A 20 -2.35 -6.99 -20.31
CA ALA A 20 -2.62 -7.52 -18.97
C ALA A 20 -3.37 -6.50 -18.10
N GLU A 21 -4.21 -6.99 -17.20
CA GLU A 21 -4.92 -6.17 -16.22
C GLU A 21 -4.67 -6.72 -14.81
N VAL A 22 -4.29 -5.84 -13.89
CA VAL A 22 -4.10 -6.17 -12.47
C VAL A 22 -5.05 -5.33 -11.63
N LYS A 23 -5.76 -6.01 -10.72
CA LYS A 23 -6.59 -5.40 -9.67
C LYS A 23 -5.98 -5.76 -8.33
N TYR A 24 -5.47 -4.76 -7.62
CA TYR A 24 -4.79 -4.94 -6.34
C TYR A 24 -5.60 -4.29 -5.23
N SER A 25 -5.99 -5.11 -4.25
CA SER A 25 -6.78 -4.66 -3.11
C SER A 25 -5.99 -4.77 -1.82
N THR A 26 -5.99 -3.72 -1.00
CA THR A 26 -5.42 -3.75 0.34
C THR A 26 -6.54 -3.54 1.37
N VAL A 27 -6.63 -4.45 2.35
CA VAL A 27 -7.48 -4.27 3.52
C VAL A 27 -6.61 -4.42 4.75
N GLN A 28 -6.49 -3.35 5.54
CA GLN A 28 -5.70 -3.37 6.77
C GLN A 28 -6.53 -2.88 7.95
N ASN A 29 -6.54 -3.69 9.02
CA ASN A 29 -7.16 -3.31 10.29
C ASN A 29 -6.11 -3.45 11.39
N TRP A 30 -5.65 -2.31 11.89
CA TRP A 30 -4.59 -2.25 12.88
C TRP A 30 -5.14 -1.90 14.26
N PHE A 31 -4.36 -2.25 15.29
CA PHE A 31 -4.60 -1.78 16.65
C PHE A 31 -4.05 -0.34 16.78
N PRO A 32 -4.89 0.67 17.15
CA PRO A 32 -4.50 2.07 17.14
C PRO A 32 -3.62 2.49 18.32
N GLY A 33 -3.42 1.61 19.30
CA GLY A 33 -2.83 1.99 20.58
C GLY A 33 -3.90 2.30 21.62
N ASP A 34 -3.47 2.60 22.84
CA ASP A 34 -4.32 3.09 23.94
C ASP A 34 -3.67 4.33 24.57
N ASN A 35 -4.44 5.40 24.76
CA ASN A 35 -4.04 6.65 25.42
C ASN A 35 -2.61 7.15 25.05
N ASN A 36 -2.32 7.26 23.74
CA ASN A 36 -1.02 7.65 23.16
C ASN A 36 0.14 6.66 23.40
N THR A 37 -0.14 5.42 23.76
CA THR A 37 0.85 4.36 23.97
C THR A 37 0.65 3.21 22.98
N GLY A 38 1.71 2.88 22.25
CA GLY A 38 1.71 1.79 21.27
C GLY A 38 0.89 2.06 20.01
N GLY A 39 0.57 0.99 19.29
CA GLY A 39 -0.10 1.07 17.99
C GLY A 39 0.85 0.92 16.80
N ILE A 40 0.28 0.79 15.60
CA ILE A 40 1.04 0.52 14.38
C ILE A 40 1.37 1.83 13.65
N LEU A 41 2.65 1.99 13.32
CA LEU A 41 3.13 2.97 12.35
C LEU A 41 3.22 2.28 10.98
N ASN A 42 2.36 2.67 10.06
CA ASN A 42 2.22 2.00 8.77
C ASN A 42 2.83 2.85 7.64
N PHE A 43 4.00 2.43 7.14
CA PHE A 43 4.77 3.10 6.10
C PHE A 43 4.94 2.22 4.88
N VAL A 44 4.07 2.42 3.88
CA VAL A 44 4.03 1.55 2.70
C VAL A 44 4.29 2.36 1.43
N THR A 45 5.14 1.84 0.56
CA THR A 45 5.35 2.39 -0.79
C THR A 45 4.88 1.39 -1.82
N LYS A 46 3.86 1.74 -2.60
CA LYS A 46 3.32 0.91 -3.68
C LYS A 46 3.59 1.58 -5.01
N ARG A 47 4.09 0.82 -5.98
CA ARG A 47 4.34 1.28 -7.35
C ARG A 47 3.80 0.28 -8.35
N ALA A 48 3.19 0.78 -9.42
CA ALA A 48 2.90 -0.01 -10.60
C ALA A 48 3.57 0.59 -11.84
N LEU A 49 4.07 -0.27 -12.72
CA LEU A 49 4.56 0.04 -14.04
C LEU A 49 3.67 -0.64 -15.09
N CYS A 50 2.92 0.16 -15.82
CA CYS A 50 2.25 -0.23 -17.05
C CYS A 50 3.29 -0.23 -18.18
N GLU A 51 3.97 -1.36 -18.37
CA GLU A 51 5.02 -1.54 -19.39
C GLU A 51 4.42 -1.87 -20.76
N GLY A 52 3.32 -2.62 -20.76
CA GLY A 52 2.66 -3.11 -21.97
C GLY A 52 1.71 -2.12 -22.66
N GLU A 53 1.49 -2.32 -23.96
CA GLU A 53 0.33 -1.73 -24.64
C GLU A 53 -0.96 -2.24 -23.98
N ASN A 54 -1.95 -1.37 -23.79
CA ASN A 54 -3.23 -1.71 -23.18
C ASN A 54 -3.14 -2.35 -21.79
N SER A 55 -2.01 -2.19 -21.08
CA SER A 55 -1.89 -2.65 -19.70
C SER A 55 -2.76 -1.80 -18.77
N LYS A 56 -3.44 -2.44 -17.81
CA LYS A 56 -4.34 -1.76 -16.86
C LYS A 56 -3.97 -2.07 -15.42
N MET A 57 -3.97 -1.05 -14.59
CA MET A 57 -3.83 -1.17 -13.15
C MET A 57 -5.05 -0.58 -12.45
N SER A 58 -5.58 -1.29 -11.47
CA SER A 58 -6.58 -0.77 -10.54
C SER A 58 -6.15 -1.06 -9.11
N TRP A 59 -6.24 -0.03 -8.26
CA TRP A 59 -5.97 -0.13 -6.83
C TRP A 59 -7.27 0.07 -6.06
N THR A 60 -7.52 -0.74 -5.04
CA THR A 60 -8.62 -0.53 -4.09
C THR A 60 -8.08 -0.67 -2.68
N GLN A 61 -8.49 0.22 -1.77
CA GLN A 61 -7.95 0.22 -0.42
C GLN A 61 -9.00 0.59 0.62
N SER A 62 -8.93 -0.11 1.75
CA SER A 62 -9.60 0.25 2.98
C SER A 62 -8.66 0.00 4.16
N GLU A 63 -8.37 1.04 4.93
CA GLU A 63 -7.52 0.93 6.12
C GLU A 63 -8.16 1.61 7.32
N THR A 64 -8.05 0.96 8.49
CA THR A 64 -8.61 1.44 9.75
C THR A 64 -7.68 1.13 10.92
N GLY A 65 -7.59 2.03 11.90
CA GLY A 65 -7.02 1.73 13.21
C GLY A 65 -5.49 1.76 13.32
N SER A 66 -4.76 2.33 12.37
CA SER A 66 -3.32 2.63 12.57
C SER A 66 -3.15 3.87 13.46
N ALA A 67 -2.08 3.91 14.27
CA ALA A 67 -1.76 5.10 15.08
C ALA A 67 -1.28 6.25 14.19
N ILE A 68 -0.43 5.96 13.20
CA ILE A 68 -0.02 6.87 12.12
C ILE A 68 0.03 6.06 10.82
N TYR A 69 -0.48 6.64 9.74
CA TYR A 69 -0.47 6.04 8.42
C TYR A 69 0.10 7.00 7.37
N VAL A 70 1.12 6.52 6.64
CA VAL A 70 1.67 7.18 5.46
C VAL A 70 1.88 6.13 4.38
N GLU A 71 1.01 6.11 3.39
CA GLU A 71 1.18 5.28 2.20
C GLU A 71 1.12 6.11 0.93
N ILE A 72 2.03 5.78 0.01
CA ILE A 72 2.10 6.40 -1.30
C ILE A 72 1.94 5.29 -2.33
N SER A 73 0.87 5.40 -3.14
CA SER A 73 0.64 4.57 -4.31
C SER A 73 0.92 5.37 -5.58
N GLN A 74 1.87 4.92 -6.40
CA GLN A 74 2.22 5.57 -7.68
C GLN A 74 1.99 4.65 -8.88
N LEU A 75 1.43 5.21 -9.95
CA LEU A 75 1.26 4.53 -11.24
C LEU A 75 2.14 5.21 -12.28
N HIS A 76 3.04 4.43 -12.87
CA HIS A 76 3.88 4.86 -13.97
C HIS A 76 3.44 4.17 -15.26
N PHE A 77 3.28 4.96 -16.32
CA PHE A 77 3.15 4.45 -17.68
C PHE A 77 4.52 4.54 -18.33
N ALA A 78 5.03 3.43 -18.84
CA ALA A 78 6.27 3.44 -19.60
C ALA A 78 6.09 4.36 -20.82
N ARG A 79 6.94 5.37 -20.95
CA ARG A 79 7.02 6.14 -22.20
C ARG A 79 7.58 5.18 -23.24
N ARG A 80 6.75 4.84 -24.22
CA ARG A 80 7.20 4.18 -25.45
C ARG A 80 8.00 5.14 -26.30
#